data_AF-D8TDU6-F1
#
_entry.id   AF-D8TDU6-F1
#
_cell.length_a   1.000
_cell.length_b   1.000
_cell.length_c   1.000
_cell.angle_alpha   90.00
_cell.angle_beta   90.00
_cell.angle_gamma   90.00
#
_symmetry.space_group_name_H-M   'P 1'
#
loop_
_entity.id
_entity.type
_entity.pdbx_description
1 polymer ?
#
loop_
_entity_poly.entity_id
_entity_poly.type
_entity_poly.pdbx_seq_one_letter_code
_entity_poly.pdbx_strand_id
1 'polypeptide(L)' 'TFAGEWSNQVDVPGATDDDFTRYGTAQLTVYKDASFGCGFWSFKTLDENIHWDFKRSVEKGHLRLPSLAMK' A
#
# COMPACT_ATOMS: atom_id res chain seq x y z
N THR A 1 -8.76 0.20 -16.52
CA THR A 1 -7.28 0.10 -16.54
C THR A 1 -6.79 -0.61 -15.29
N PHE A 2 -5.56 -1.13 -15.24
CA PHE A 2 -4.96 -1.77 -14.05
C PHE A 2 -3.72 -0.96 -13.61
N ALA A 3 -3.60 -0.67 -12.31
CA ALA A 3 -2.43 0.03 -11.78
C ALA A 3 -1.29 -0.98 -11.56
N GLY A 4 -0.38 -1.08 -12.53
CA GLY A 4 0.68 -2.11 -12.53
C GLY A 4 1.60 -2.08 -11.32
N GLU A 5 1.97 -0.88 -10.87
CA GLU A 5 2.93 -0.67 -9.80
C GLU A 5 2.53 0.54 -8.94
N TRP A 6 2.64 0.40 -7.62
CA TRP A 6 2.48 1.47 -6.64
C TRP A 6 3.13 1.06 -5.31
N SER A 7 3.44 2.02 -4.44
CA SER A 7 3.96 1.77 -3.09
C SER A 7 3.31 2.70 -2.07
N ASN A 8 3.59 2.48 -0.79
CA ASN A 8 3.10 3.34 0.29
C ASN A 8 3.98 4.58 0.49
N GLN A 9 5.14 4.66 -0.18
CA GLN A 9 6.11 5.71 0.04
C GLN A 9 5.55 7.06 -0.37
N VAL A 10 5.64 8.04 0.54
CA VAL A 10 5.46 9.45 0.26
C VAL A 10 6.78 10.19 0.40
N ASP A 11 7.01 11.20 -0.43
CA ASP A 11 8.18 12.08 -0.36
C ASP A 11 7.76 13.41 0.29
N VAL A 12 7.35 13.33 1.56
CA VAL A 12 6.89 14.48 2.35
C VAL A 12 7.75 14.58 3.61
N PRO A 13 8.52 15.66 3.79
CA PRO A 13 9.33 15.86 4.99
C PRO A 13 8.47 15.84 6.26
N GLY A 14 8.88 15.02 7.24
CA GLY A 14 8.18 14.89 8.51
C GLY A 14 6.91 14.04 8.49
N ALA A 15 6.64 13.32 7.39
CA ALA A 15 5.55 12.34 7.33
C ALA A 15 5.71 11.28 8.42
N THR A 16 4.60 10.97 9.10
CA THR A 16 4.53 9.96 10.15
C THR A 16 4.13 8.61 9.58
N ASP A 17 4.40 7.52 10.29
CA ASP A 17 3.96 6.17 9.89
C ASP A 17 2.44 6.06 9.63
N ASP A 18 1.63 6.87 10.32
CA ASP A 18 0.19 6.95 10.10
C ASP A 18 -0.14 7.60 8.75
N ASP A 19 0.64 8.59 8.31
CA ASP A 19 0.46 9.21 6.99
C ASP A 19 0.70 8.20 5.85
N PHE A 20 1.76 7.39 5.95
CA PHE A 20 2.01 6.29 5.00
C PHE A 20 0.86 5.27 5.00
N THR A 21 0.35 4.93 6.18
CA THR A 21 -0.74 3.97 6.35
C THR A 21 -2.05 4.49 5.75
N ARG A 22 -2.38 5.76 6.02
CA ARG A 22 -3.56 6.45 5.46
C ARG A 22 -3.44 6.58 3.95
N TYR A 23 -2.27 6.91 3.44
CA TYR A 23 -2.01 7.01 2.01
C TYR A 23 -2.19 5.66 1.29
N GLY A 24 -1.59 4.58 1.80
CA GLY A 24 -1.77 3.24 1.23
C GLY A 24 -3.23 2.77 1.24
N THR A 25 -3.97 3.09 2.31
CA THR A 25 -5.41 2.78 2.42
C THR A 25 -6.25 3.56 1.40
N ALA A 26 -5.94 4.85 1.20
CA ALA A 26 -6.61 5.68 0.21
C ALA A 26 -6.36 5.17 -1.21
N GLN A 27 -5.12 4.80 -1.53
CA GLN A 27 -4.75 4.20 -2.81
C GLN A 27 -5.54 2.90 -3.08
N LEU A 28 -5.56 1.97 -2.12
CA LEU A 28 -6.31 0.70 -2.25
C LEU A 28 -7.81 0.94 -2.47
N THR A 29 -8.39 1.95 -1.79
CA THR A 29 -9.79 2.32 -1.98
C THR A 29 -10.05 2.80 -3.39
N VAL A 30 -9.21 3.70 -3.91
CA VAL A 30 -9.34 4.21 -5.28
C VAL A 30 -9.12 3.12 -6.32
N TYR A 31 -8.10 2.26 -6.16
CA TYR A 31 -7.85 1.18 -7.11
C TYR A 31 -8.96 0.14 -7.12
N LYS A 32 -9.59 -0.13 -5.98
CA LYS A 32 -10.77 -1.01 -5.92
C LYS A 32 -11.95 -0.44 -6.72
N ASP A 33 -12.18 0.87 -6.65
CA ASP A 33 -13.39 1.48 -7.19
C ASP A 33 -13.23 2.02 -8.62
N ALA A 34 -12.04 2.49 -8.99
CA ALA A 34 -11.77 3.20 -10.24
C ALA A 34 -10.92 2.41 -11.26
N SER A 35 -10.43 1.22 -10.90
CA SER A 35 -9.60 0.38 -11.77
C SER A 35 -10.02 -1.10 -11.71
N PHE A 36 -9.35 -1.96 -12.49
CA PHE A 36 -9.52 -3.42 -12.39
C PHE A 36 -8.65 -4.04 -11.28
N GLY A 37 -8.03 -3.21 -10.43
CA GLY A 37 -7.11 -3.60 -9.38
C GLY A 37 -5.73 -2.96 -9.50
N CYS A 38 -4.81 -3.43 -8.67
CA CYS A 38 -3.46 -2.89 -8.56
C CYS A 38 -2.42 -3.95 -8.16
N GLY A 39 -1.16 -3.74 -8.57
CA GLY A 39 0.01 -4.51 -8.13
C GLY A 39 0.92 -3.67 -7.23
N PHE A 40 1.14 -4.11 -5.99
CA PHE A 40 2.06 -3.42 -5.09
C PHE A 40 3.51 -3.72 -5.50
N TRP A 41 4.32 -2.68 -5.63
CA TRP A 41 5.76 -2.77 -5.80
C TRP A 41 6.46 -2.50 -4.46
N SER A 42 7.09 -3.48 -3.81
CA SER A 42 7.35 -4.88 -4.18
C SER A 42 6.76 -5.85 -3.15
N PHE A 43 6.69 -7.15 -3.46
CA PHE A 43 6.30 -8.16 -2.47
C PHE A 43 7.22 -8.16 -1.25
N LYS A 44 8.54 -8.04 -1.49
CA LYS A 44 9.60 -7.98 -0.49
C LYS A 44 10.76 -7.11 -0.98
N THR A 45 11.47 -6.48 -0.06
CA THR A 45 12.75 -5.79 -0.33
C THR A 45 13.89 -6.36 0.53
N LEU A 46 15.13 -6.08 0.15
CA LEU A 46 16.32 -6.44 0.94
C LEU A 46 16.63 -5.40 2.03
N ASP A 47 16.30 -4.14 1.78
CA ASP A 47 16.42 -3.07 2.77
C ASP A 47 15.29 -3.15 3.81
N GLU A 48 15.43 -2.44 4.93
CA GLU A 48 14.39 -2.36 5.96
C GLU A 48 13.29 -1.32 5.66
N ASN A 49 13.19 -0.87 4.40
CA ASN A 49 12.20 0.13 4.02
C ASN A 49 10.81 -0.49 3.93
N ILE A 50 10.04 -0.34 5.01
CA ILE A 50 8.71 -0.93 5.16
C ILE A 50 7.72 -0.46 4.09
N HIS A 51 7.87 0.76 3.56
CA HIS A 51 6.93 1.36 2.60
C HIS A 51 7.02 0.78 1.19
N TRP A 52 8.09 0.04 0.89
CA TRP A 52 8.31 -0.69 -0.36
C TRP A 52 8.18 -2.20 -0.21
N ASP A 53 7.94 -2.70 1.01
CA ASP A 53 7.79 -4.12 1.30
C ASP A 53 6.34 -4.45 1.67
N PHE A 54 5.60 -5.01 0.72
CA PHE A 54 4.20 -5.38 0.90
C PHE A 54 4.00 -6.31 2.09
N LYS A 55 4.80 -7.39 2.17
CA LYS A 55 4.65 -8.42 3.19
C LYS A 55 4.83 -7.81 4.58
N ARG A 56 5.92 -7.10 4.82
CA ARG A 56 6.23 -6.47 6.11
C ARG A 56 5.25 -5.34 6.43
N SER A 57 4.81 -4.57 5.43
CA SER A 57 3.78 -3.54 5.59
C SER A 57 2.47 -4.12 6.13
N VAL A 58 1.99 -5.22 5.55
CA VAL A 58 0.75 -5.87 6.00
C VAL A 58 0.93 -6.52 7.38
N GLU A 59 2.02 -7.25 7.60
CA GLU A 59 2.30 -7.93 8.88
C GLU A 59 2.44 -6.96 10.06
N LYS A 60 2.99 -5.77 9.83
CA LYS A 60 3.17 -4.74 10.86
C LYS A 60 2.02 -3.71 10.91
N GLY A 61 1.01 -3.84 10.04
CA GLY A 61 -0.16 -2.95 10.04
C GLY A 61 0.02 -1.58 9.39
N HIS A 62 1.12 -1.36 8.66
CA HIS A 62 1.36 -0.15 7.85
C HIS A 62 0.63 -0.17 6.49
N LEU A 63 0.07 -1.32 6.11
CA LEU A 63 -0.87 -1.42 5.00
C LEU A 63 -2.06 -2.26 5.41
N ARG A 64 -3.24 -1.65 5.42
CA ARG A 64 -4.50 -2.32 5.78
C ARG A 64 -5.21 -2.73 4.51
N LEU A 65 -5.26 -4.04 4.26
CA LEU A 65 -6.03 -4.56 3.16
C LEU A 65 -7.53 -4.39 3.48
N PRO A 66 -8.35 -3.93 2.51
CA PRO A 66 -9.79 -4.00 2.65
C PRO A 66 -10.16 -5.44 3.00
N SER A 67 -11.13 -5.63 3.90
CA SER A 67 -11.67 -6.98 4.11
C SER A 67 -12.10 -7.54 2.76
N LEU A 68 -11.63 -8.75 2.41
CA LEU A 68 -12.28 -9.53 1.38
C LEU A 68 -13.68 -9.83 1.90
N ALA A 69 -14.63 -8.93 1.68
CA ALA A 69 -15.98 -9.35 1.48
C ALA A 69 -15.97 -10.11 0.15
N MET A 70 -15.56 -11.39 0.19
CA MET A 70 -16.01 -12.33 -0.81
C MET A 70 -17.54 -12.30 -0.72
N LYS A 71 -18.17 -11.70 -1.73
CA LYS A 71 -19.61 -11.86 -1.95
C LYS A 71 -19.89 -13.31 -2.28
#